data_AF-N6U5Y6-F1
#
_entry.id   AF-N6U5Y6-F1
#
_cell.length_a   1.000
_cell.length_b   1.000
_cell.length_c   1.000
_cell.angle_alpha   90.00
_cell.angle_beta   90.00
_cell.angle_gamma   90.00
#
_symmetry.space_group_name_H-M   'P 1'
#
loop_
_entity.id
_entity.type
_entity.pdbx_description
1 polymer ?
#
loop_
_entity_poly.entity_id
_entity_poly.type
_entity_poly.pdbx_seq_one_letter_code
_entity_poly.pdbx_strand_id
1 'polypeptide(L)'
;MTEQVLSKYPKTYQGLSAMITDIRIVCPLYAVWREMHNVHFYVVNQTRGDPRIADIDSDIDAILGRYEPKTPEQRRYFSAMQGMFYHYVWHGKVDNKFWTKNVLIVDQDVLPQRTYNYCDFWILKNFVLTFAAMD
;
A
#
# COMPACT_ATOMS: atom_id res chain seq x y z
N MET A 1 7.87 -12.20 21.00
CA MET A 1 7.05 -11.19 20.29
C MET A 1 7.93 -10.10 19.70
N THR A 2 8.73 -9.41 20.52
CA THR A 2 9.62 -8.33 20.08
C THR A 2 10.57 -8.75 18.95
N GLU A 3 11.21 -9.92 19.04
CA GLU A 3 12.11 -10.41 17.97
C GLU A 3 11.39 -10.65 16.63
N GLN A 4 10.15 -11.14 16.65
CA GLN A 4 9.34 -11.36 15.43
C GLN A 4 8.89 -10.04 14.80
N VAL A 5 8.63 -9.02 15.62
CA VAL A 5 8.33 -7.67 15.13
C VAL A 5 9.58 -7.06 14.52
N LEU A 6 10.73 -7.19 15.19
CA LEU A 6 11.99 -6.62 14.73
C LEU A 6 12.58 -7.30 13.50
N SER A 7 12.22 -8.56 13.23
CA SER A 7 12.58 -9.22 11.97
C SER A 7 11.75 -8.74 10.78
N LYS A 8 10.55 -8.18 11.02
CA LYS A 8 9.69 -7.57 10.00
C LYS A 8 9.97 -6.08 9.83
N TYR A 9 10.19 -5.38 10.94
CA TYR A 9 10.43 -3.94 10.99
C TYR A 9 11.80 -3.69 11.64
N PRO A 10 12.84 -3.36 10.85
CA PRO A 10 14.16 -3.06 11.38
C PRO A 10 14.12 -1.95 12.44
N LYS A 11 15.09 -1.94 13.37
CA LYS A 11 15.26 -0.89 14.39
C LYS A 11 15.76 0.44 13.81
N THR A 12 15.02 0.99 12.85
CA THR A 12 15.31 2.24 12.16
C THR A 12 14.08 3.14 12.19
N TYR A 13 14.26 4.42 11.90
CA TYR A 13 13.13 5.35 11.75
C TYR A 13 12.13 4.85 10.70
N GLN A 14 12.62 4.35 9.57
CA GLN A 14 11.80 3.79 8.49
C GLN A 14 11.03 2.56 8.94
N GLY A 15 11.67 1.65 9.69
CA GLY A 15 11.00 0.46 10.22
C GLY A 15 9.90 0.81 11.23
N LEU A 16 10.17 1.76 12.13
CA LEU A 16 9.17 2.26 13.08
C LEU A 16 8.01 2.97 12.36
N SER A 17 8.31 3.82 11.37
CA SER A 17 7.31 4.52 10.56
C SER A 17 6.42 3.53 9.82
N ALA A 18 7.01 2.53 9.15
CA ALA A 18 6.26 1.48 8.46
C ALA A 18 5.37 0.70 9.44
N MET A 19 5.90 0.30 10.60
CA MET A 19 5.13 -0.41 11.61
C MET A 19 3.91 0.38 12.09
N ILE A 20 4.07 1.67 12.38
CA ILE A 20 2.98 2.53 12.85
C ILE A 20 1.93 2.71 11.74
N THR A 21 2.38 2.98 10.51
CA THR A 21 1.50 3.12 9.33
C THR A 21 0.71 1.85 9.06
N ASP A 22 1.34 0.69 9.15
CA ASP A 22 0.67 -0.60 8.97
C ASP A 22 -0.42 -0.80 10.02
N ILE A 23 -0.08 -0.67 11.30
CA ILE A 23 -1.05 -0.87 12.39
C ILE A 23 -2.22 0.11 12.30
N ARG A 24 -1.96 1.39 12.02
CA ARG A 24 -2.98 2.45 12.11
C ARG A 24 -3.80 2.65 10.84
N ILE A 25 -3.24 2.38 9.67
CA ILE A 25 -3.85 2.75 8.39
C ILE A 25 -4.01 1.54 7.48
N VAL A 26 -2.90 0.91 7.09
CA VAL A 26 -2.90 -0.12 6.04
C VAL A 26 -3.68 -1.36 6.48
N CYS A 27 -3.44 -1.85 7.69
CA CYS A 27 -4.03 -3.10 8.16
C CYS A 27 -5.52 -3.00 8.49
N PRO A 28 -6.02 -1.92 9.11
CA PRO A 28 -7.46 -1.72 9.23
C PRO A 28 -8.17 -1.72 7.86
N LEU A 29 -7.62 -1.02 6.86
CA LEU A 29 -8.20 -0.97 5.52
C LEU A 29 -8.10 -2.33 4.79
N TYR A 30 -6.96 -3.02 4.93
CA TYR A 30 -6.77 -4.37 4.41
C TYR A 30 -7.76 -5.36 5.02
N ALA A 31 -8.02 -5.29 6.32
CA ALA A 31 -9.00 -6.14 6.99
C ALA A 31 -10.39 -5.96 6.39
N VAL A 32 -10.82 -4.71 6.15
CA VAL A 32 -12.09 -4.41 5.46
C VAL A 32 -12.10 -4.94 4.03
N TRP A 33 -11.03 -4.69 3.27
CA TRP A 33 -10.91 -5.18 1.89
C TRP A 33 -11.04 -6.71 1.78
N ARG A 34 -10.50 -7.46 2.75
CA ARG A 34 -10.62 -8.93 2.76
C ARG A 34 -12.08 -9.40 2.85
N GLU A 35 -12.92 -8.69 3.58
CA GLU A 35 -14.34 -9.02 3.76
C GLU A 35 -15.22 -8.51 2.60
N MET A 36 -14.78 -7.49 1.86
CA MET A 36 -15.54 -6.94 0.75
C MET A 36 -15.40 -7.75 -0.56
N HIS A 37 -16.46 -7.76 -1.36
CA HIS A 37 -16.49 -8.34 -2.71
C HIS A 37 -16.25 -7.26 -3.77
N ASN A 38 -15.56 -7.63 -4.86
CA ASN A 38 -15.35 -6.79 -6.05
C ASN A 38 -14.72 -5.41 -5.79
N VAL A 39 -13.84 -5.32 -4.79
CA VAL A 39 -13.05 -4.12 -4.50
C VAL A 39 -11.56 -4.37 -4.75
N HIS A 40 -10.87 -3.33 -5.21
CA HIS A 40 -9.42 -3.32 -5.37
C HIS A 40 -8.77 -2.63 -4.18
N PHE A 41 -7.57 -3.07 -3.83
CA PHE A 41 -6.78 -2.49 -2.75
C PHE A 41 -5.33 -2.38 -3.20
N TYR A 42 -4.75 -1.22 -2.99
CA TYR A 42 -3.36 -0.95 -3.32
C TYR A 42 -2.64 -0.32 -2.15
N VAL A 43 -1.32 -0.49 -2.12
CA VAL A 43 -0.43 0.12 -1.13
C VAL A 43 0.74 0.74 -1.88
N VAL A 44 1.02 2.02 -1.61
CA VAL A 44 2.14 2.73 -2.21
C VAL A 44 3.39 2.56 -1.34
N ASN A 45 4.44 2.02 -1.95
CA ASN A 45 5.75 1.86 -1.33
C ASN A 45 6.81 2.78 -1.96
N GLN A 46 6.51 3.44 -3.08
CA GLN A 46 7.46 4.34 -3.72
C GLN A 46 7.89 5.44 -2.75
N THR A 47 9.18 5.48 -2.46
CA THR A 47 9.76 6.44 -1.53
C THR A 47 10.10 7.77 -2.22
N ARG A 48 10.10 8.85 -1.43
CA ARG A 48 10.50 10.20 -1.86
C ARG A 48 11.42 10.83 -0.81
N GLY A 49 12.40 11.60 -1.29
CA GLY A 49 13.26 12.45 -0.44
C GLY A 49 14.06 11.70 0.63
N ASP A 50 14.49 12.45 1.64
CA ASP A 50 15.08 11.96 2.90
C ASP A 50 13.99 12.15 3.97
N PRO A 51 13.54 11.12 4.72
CA PRO A 51 14.20 9.86 5.07
C PRO A 51 13.94 8.64 4.16
N ARG A 52 13.61 8.83 2.87
CA ARG A 52 13.22 7.76 1.92
C ARG A 52 12.06 6.91 2.45
N ILE A 53 10.96 7.58 2.76
CA ILE A 53 9.68 6.96 3.10
C ILE A 53 8.67 7.23 1.99
N ALA A 54 7.62 6.42 1.89
CA ALA A 54 6.47 6.74 1.06
C ALA A 54 5.77 7.97 1.66
N ASP A 55 5.60 9.00 0.83
CA ASP A 55 5.00 10.27 1.24
C ASP A 55 3.48 10.15 1.32
N ILE A 56 2.85 10.87 2.25
CA ILE A 56 1.43 10.70 2.63
C ILE A 56 0.45 10.92 1.48
N ASP A 57 0.83 11.76 0.50
CA ASP A 57 0.01 12.17 -0.64
C ASP A 57 0.69 11.90 -1.99
N SER A 58 1.77 11.11 -2.00
CA SER A 58 2.54 10.83 -3.23
C SER A 58 1.70 10.27 -4.37
N ASP A 59 0.72 9.44 -4.05
CA ASP A 59 -0.21 8.83 -5.01
C ASP A 59 -1.18 9.84 -5.59
N ILE A 60 -1.75 10.70 -4.76
CA ILE A 60 -2.62 11.81 -5.16
C ILE A 60 -1.84 12.77 -6.06
N ASP A 61 -0.63 13.15 -5.67
CA ASP A 61 0.26 13.98 -6.48
C ASP A 61 0.54 13.33 -7.84
N ALA A 62 0.79 12.02 -7.88
CA ALA A 62 1.06 11.32 -9.13
C ALA A 62 -0.19 11.26 -10.02
N ILE A 63 -1.34 10.90 -9.44
CA ILE A 63 -2.64 10.88 -10.14
C ILE A 63 -2.93 12.26 -10.74
N LEU A 64 -2.79 13.33 -9.96
CA LEU A 64 -3.11 14.70 -10.39
C LEU A 64 -2.03 15.37 -11.24
N GLY A 65 -0.91 14.68 -11.54
CA GLY A 65 0.16 15.24 -12.35
C GLY A 65 1.03 16.29 -11.64
N ARG A 66 0.99 16.34 -10.31
CA ARG A 66 1.75 17.27 -9.46
C ARG A 66 3.05 16.65 -8.91
N TYR A 67 3.16 15.33 -8.96
CA TYR A 67 4.37 14.63 -8.56
C TYR A 67 5.52 15.00 -9.50
N GLU A 68 6.62 15.52 -8.94
CA GLU A 68 7.82 15.89 -9.70
C GLU A 68 8.90 14.79 -9.59
N PRO A 69 9.00 13.85 -10.54
CA PRO A 69 9.95 12.77 -10.44
C PRO A 69 11.38 13.26 -10.69
N LYS A 70 12.28 12.92 -9.77
CA LYS A 70 13.72 13.27 -9.82
C LYS A 70 14.60 12.10 -10.26
N THR A 71 14.12 10.86 -10.16
CA THR A 71 14.85 9.66 -10.60
C THR A 71 14.07 8.86 -11.65
N PRO A 72 14.72 7.94 -12.41
CA PRO A 72 14.02 7.04 -13.32
C PRO A 72 12.94 6.19 -12.63
N GLU A 73 13.20 5.70 -11.43
CA GLU A 73 12.26 4.92 -10.62
C GLU A 73 11.01 5.73 -10.30
N GLN A 74 11.19 6.99 -9.90
CA GLN A 74 10.10 7.92 -9.63
C GLN A 74 9.28 8.24 -10.89
N ARG A 75 9.91 8.30 -12.08
CA ARG A 75 9.18 8.45 -13.36
C ARG A 75 8.35 7.23 -13.71
N ARG A 76 8.86 6.03 -13.41
CA ARG A 76 8.11 4.78 -13.58
C ARG A 76 6.93 4.73 -12.65
N TYR A 77 7.11 5.02 -11.36
CA TYR A 77 6.03 5.13 -10.39
C TYR A 77 4.94 6.09 -10.87
N PHE A 78 5.33 7.30 -11.29
CA PHE A 78 4.40 8.30 -11.80
C PHE A 78 3.53 7.76 -12.93
N SER A 79 4.18 7.17 -13.95
CA SER A 79 3.49 6.56 -15.10
C SER A 79 2.62 5.38 -14.70
N ALA A 80 3.11 4.54 -13.78
CA ALA A 80 2.42 3.34 -13.31
C ALA A 80 1.16 3.68 -12.50
N MET A 81 1.23 4.68 -11.62
CA MET A 81 0.12 5.16 -10.82
C MET A 81 -0.98 5.77 -11.70
N GLN A 82 -0.60 6.68 -12.61
CA GLN A 82 -1.56 7.27 -13.56
C GLN A 82 -2.18 6.21 -14.46
N GLY A 83 -1.37 5.31 -15.02
CA GLY A 83 -1.85 4.23 -15.88
C GLY A 83 -2.85 3.32 -15.17
N MET A 84 -2.56 2.91 -13.93
CA MET A 84 -3.45 2.09 -13.13
C MET A 84 -4.76 2.81 -12.79
N PHE A 85 -4.68 4.03 -12.26
CA PHE A 85 -5.85 4.78 -11.83
C PHE A 85 -6.76 5.14 -13.00
N TYR A 86 -6.20 5.69 -14.09
CA TYR A 86 -7.01 6.09 -15.22
C TYR A 86 -7.62 4.92 -15.97
N HIS A 87 -6.90 3.79 -16.08
CA HIS A 87 -7.49 2.56 -16.61
C HIS A 87 -8.73 2.13 -15.79
N TYR A 88 -8.64 2.17 -14.46
CA TYR A 88 -9.78 1.87 -13.60
C TYR A 88 -10.95 2.84 -13.83
N VAL A 89 -10.68 4.15 -13.90
CA VAL A 89 -11.72 5.16 -14.15
C VAL A 89 -12.41 4.95 -15.49
N TRP A 90 -11.66 4.64 -16.55
CA TRP A 90 -12.24 4.47 -17.89
C TRP A 90 -12.95 3.13 -18.10
N HIS A 91 -12.53 2.07 -17.41
CA HIS A 91 -13.01 0.71 -17.68
C HIS A 91 -13.78 0.06 -16.53
N GLY A 92 -13.83 0.69 -15.35
CA GLY A 92 -14.46 0.15 -14.14
C GLY A 92 -13.76 -1.08 -13.55
N LYS A 93 -12.53 -1.37 -13.99
CA LYS A 93 -11.73 -2.52 -13.56
C LYS A 93 -10.24 -2.22 -13.66
N VAL A 94 -9.45 -2.89 -12.85
CA VAL A 94 -7.99 -2.93 -13.04
C VAL A 94 -7.63 -3.80 -14.26
N ASP A 95 -6.41 -3.62 -14.78
CA ASP A 95 -5.86 -4.43 -15.87
C ASP A 95 -6.04 -5.93 -15.60
N ASN A 96 -6.32 -6.71 -16.65
CA ASN A 96 -6.54 -8.15 -16.60
C ASN A 96 -5.42 -8.91 -15.89
N LYS A 97 -4.18 -8.42 -15.96
CA LYS A 97 -3.05 -8.99 -15.20
C LYS A 97 -3.22 -8.94 -13.67
N PHE A 98 -4.20 -8.18 -13.18
CA PHE A 98 -4.50 -7.95 -11.77
C PHE A 98 -5.90 -8.42 -11.35
N TRP A 99 -6.62 -9.19 -12.17
CA TRP A 99 -8.01 -9.57 -11.91
C TRP A 99 -8.24 -10.51 -10.73
N THR A 100 -7.20 -11.22 -10.29
CA THR A 100 -7.30 -12.01 -9.06
C THR A 100 -7.31 -11.09 -7.85
N LYS A 101 -8.07 -11.45 -6.79
CA LYS A 101 -8.15 -10.66 -5.54
C LYS A 101 -6.77 -10.62 -4.87
N ASN A 102 -5.99 -9.61 -5.24
CA ASN A 102 -4.64 -9.35 -4.79
C ASN A 102 -4.56 -7.93 -4.24
N VAL A 103 -3.58 -7.72 -3.38
CA VAL A 103 -3.08 -6.40 -3.02
C VAL A 103 -2.17 -5.92 -4.15
N LEU A 104 -2.41 -4.70 -4.64
CA LEU A 104 -1.54 -4.07 -5.64
C LEU A 104 -0.47 -3.25 -4.93
N ILE A 105 0.77 -3.72 -4.94
CA ILE A 105 1.89 -2.96 -4.40
C ILE A 105 2.41 -2.04 -5.49
N VAL A 106 2.35 -0.74 -5.23
CA VAL A 106 2.83 0.29 -6.15
C VAL A 106 4.13 0.87 -5.63
N ASP A 107 5.22 0.36 -6.16
CA ASP A 107 6.55 0.96 -6.00
C ASP A 107 6.88 1.69 -7.31
N GLN A 108 8.06 1.53 -7.88
CA GLN A 108 8.33 1.98 -9.25
C GLN A 108 7.38 1.36 -10.31
N ASP A 109 6.80 0.19 -10.04
CA ASP A 109 5.85 -0.52 -10.90
C ASP A 109 4.67 -1.06 -10.05
N VAL A 110 3.56 -1.43 -10.69
CA VAL A 110 2.43 -2.10 -10.02
C VAL A 110 2.61 -3.60 -10.05
N LEU A 111 2.74 -4.22 -8.87
CA LEU A 111 2.93 -5.66 -8.70
C LEU A 111 1.80 -6.27 -7.85
N PRO A 112 1.17 -7.36 -8.29
CA PRO A 112 0.15 -8.02 -7.50
C PRO A 112 0.79 -8.91 -6.43
N GLN A 113 0.28 -8.85 -5.22
CA GLN A 113 0.61 -9.76 -4.12
C GLN A 113 -0.66 -10.40 -3.57
N ARG A 114 -0.61 -11.72 -3.33
CA ARG A 114 -1.79 -12.46 -2.85
C ARG A 114 -2.29 -11.95 -1.50
N THR A 115 -1.37 -11.53 -0.65
CA THR A 115 -1.64 -11.07 0.72
C THR A 115 -0.70 -9.92 1.06
N TYR A 116 -0.96 -9.26 2.19
CA TYR A 116 -0.03 -8.31 2.79
C TYR A 116 0.47 -8.85 4.13
N ASN A 117 1.61 -9.55 4.10
CA ASN A 117 2.15 -10.33 5.23
C ASN A 117 2.41 -9.52 6.50
N TYR A 118 2.57 -8.20 6.38
CA TYR A 118 2.67 -7.28 7.52
C TYR A 118 1.34 -7.20 8.28
N CYS A 119 0.22 -7.13 7.56
CA CYS A 119 -1.10 -7.06 8.15
C CYS A 119 -1.62 -8.40 8.64
N ASP A 120 -1.32 -9.49 7.93
CA ASP A 120 -1.66 -10.82 8.43
C ASP A 120 -1.05 -11.05 9.82
N PHE A 121 0.19 -10.59 10.06
CA PHE A 121 0.82 -10.64 11.38
C PHE A 121 0.05 -9.84 12.45
N TRP A 122 -0.25 -8.57 12.19
CA TRP A 122 -0.92 -7.71 13.19
C TRP A 122 -2.37 -8.12 13.47
N ILE A 123 -3.07 -8.60 12.44
CA ILE A 123 -4.43 -9.12 12.59
C ILE A 123 -4.42 -10.39 13.44
N LEU A 124 -3.50 -11.34 13.17
CA LEU A 124 -3.35 -12.55 13.98
C LEU A 124 -2.99 -12.26 15.45
N LYS A 125 -2.45 -11.08 15.75
CA LYS A 125 -2.12 -10.62 17.11
C LYS A 125 -3.20 -9.73 17.73
N ASN A 126 -4.35 -9.54 17.08
CA ASN A 126 -5.45 -8.69 17.55
C ASN A 126 -5.03 -7.23 17.82
N PHE A 127 -4.04 -6.70 17.09
CA PHE A 127 -3.62 -5.29 17.18
C PHE A 127 -4.35 -4.36 16.20
N VAL A 128 -5.06 -4.94 15.22
CA VAL A 128 -5.77 -4.20 14.19
C VAL A 128 -7.23 -4.12 14.58
N LEU A 129 -7.75 -2.90 14.72
CA LEU A 129 -9.18 -2.67 14.91
C LEU A 129 -9.90 -3.14 13.64
N THR A 130 -10.76 -4.15 13.77
CA THR A 130 -11.71 -4.47 12.71
C THR A 130 -12.77 -3.37 12.72
N PHE A 131 -12.99 -2.68 11.60
CA PHE A 131 -14.00 -1.61 11.52
C PHE A 131 -15.43 -2.08 11.85
N ALA A 132 -15.66 -3.39 11.97
CA ALA A 132 -16.90 -4.00 12.45
C ALA A 132 -16.99 -4.20 13.98
N ALA A 133 -15.96 -3.85 14.75
CA ALA A 133 -15.98 -3.83 16.22
C ALA A 133 -16.38 -2.43 16.74
N MET A 134 -17.42 -1.85 16.15
CA MET A 134 -18.20 -0.81 16.79
C MET A 134 -19.50 -1.46 17.25
N ASP A 135 -19.56 -1.72 18.54
CA ASP A 135 -20.71 -2.15 19.33
C ASP A 135 -21.90 -1.19 19.22
#